data_AF-A0A401Y0Q3-F1
#
_entry.id   AF-A0A401Y0Q3-F1
#
_cell.length_a   1.000
_cell.length_b   1.000
_cell.length_c   1.000
_cell.angle_alpha   90.00
_cell.angle_beta   90.00
_cell.angle_gamma   90.00
#
_symmetry.space_group_name_H-M   'P 1'
#
loop_
_entity.id
_entity.type
_entity.pdbx_description
1 polymer ?
#
loop_
_entity_poly.entity_id
_entity_poly.type
_entity_poly.pdbx_seq_one_letter_code
_entity_poly.pdbx_strand_id
1 'polypeptide(L)'
;MPRRATGADRTVRRPISPRWFLTGPASAEDLVAGDPRIADLVTHAKSVGTNASACGLNTTTWTKLWEIPFEAAPRSRRCPACVNHVREADLVVRERHT
;
A
#
# COMPACT_ATOMS: atom_id res chain seq x y z
N MET A 1 32.26 -31.66 -26.11
CA MET A 1 31.56 -30.37 -26.34
C MET A 1 30.19 -30.41 -25.67
N PRO A 2 29.98 -29.90 -24.44
CA PRO A 2 28.62 -29.75 -23.91
C PRO A 2 28.10 -28.32 -24.08
N ARG A 3 26.90 -28.22 -24.67
CA ARG A 3 26.06 -27.01 -24.75
C ARG A 3 25.68 -26.55 -23.33
N ARG A 4 26.02 -25.31 -22.97
CA ARG A 4 25.43 -24.61 -21.81
C ARG A 4 24.11 -23.99 -22.22
N ALA A 5 23.00 -24.55 -21.75
CA ALA A 5 21.75 -23.82 -21.63
C ALA A 5 21.86 -22.93 -20.39
N THR A 6 22.18 -21.64 -20.57
CA THR A 6 22.04 -20.64 -19.51
C THR A 6 20.58 -20.23 -19.48
N GLY A 7 19.77 -20.97 -18.72
CA GLY A 7 18.46 -20.52 -18.28
C GLY A 7 18.66 -19.33 -17.35
N ALA A 8 18.64 -18.12 -17.91
CA ALA A 8 18.43 -16.92 -17.12
C ALA A 8 16.97 -16.93 -16.66
N ASP A 9 16.68 -17.71 -15.61
CA ASP A 9 15.51 -17.54 -14.78
C ASP A 9 15.67 -16.19 -14.07
N ARG A 10 15.32 -15.14 -14.81
CA ARG A 10 15.07 -13.82 -14.25
C ARG A 10 13.83 -14.00 -13.42
N THR A 11 14.02 -14.44 -12.17
CA THR A 11 13.10 -14.13 -11.09
C THR A 11 12.98 -12.62 -11.06
N VAL A 12 12.01 -12.11 -11.83
CA VAL A 12 11.45 -10.80 -11.60
C VAL A 12 10.87 -10.93 -10.20
N ARG A 13 11.68 -10.60 -9.19
CA ARG A 13 11.18 -10.27 -7.87
C ARG A 13 10.22 -9.12 -8.12
N ARG A 14 8.95 -9.43 -8.36
CA ARG A 14 7.90 -8.43 -8.30
C ARG A 14 8.14 -7.74 -6.96
N PRO A 15 8.40 -6.42 -6.92
CA PRO A 15 8.34 -5.74 -5.65
C PRO A 15 6.99 -6.14 -5.07
N ILE A 16 7.01 -6.69 -3.85
CA ILE A 16 5.77 -7.05 -3.14
C ILE A 16 5.05 -5.73 -2.99
N SER A 17 4.18 -5.40 -3.95
CA SER A 17 3.34 -4.22 -3.86
C SER A 17 2.59 -4.40 -2.54
N PRO A 18 2.70 -3.44 -1.62
CA PRO A 18 2.09 -3.60 -0.32
C PRO A 18 0.61 -3.88 -0.53
N ARG A 19 0.10 -4.91 0.16
CA ARG A 19 -1.32 -5.31 0.07
C ARG A 19 -2.26 -4.11 0.31
N TRP A 20 -1.78 -3.18 1.14
CA TRP A 20 -2.42 -1.92 1.46
C TRP A 20 -1.49 -0.76 1.12
N PHE A 21 -1.86 0.03 0.13
CA PHE A 21 -1.17 1.28 -0.21
C PHE A 21 -1.88 2.47 0.43
N LEU A 22 -1.14 3.57 0.54
CA LEU A 22 -1.62 4.81 1.12
C LEU A 22 -2.51 5.57 0.13
N THR A 23 -3.68 6.01 0.60
CA THR A 23 -4.55 6.92 -0.15
C THR A 23 -5.12 8.00 0.77
N GLY A 24 -5.45 9.15 0.23
CA GLY A 24 -6.07 10.24 0.98
C GLY A 24 -6.58 11.35 0.07
N PRO A 25 -7.37 12.29 0.61
CA PRO A 25 -7.87 13.44 -0.14
C PRO A 25 -6.79 14.49 -0.45
N ALA A 26 -5.52 14.23 -0.10
CA ALA A 26 -4.38 15.12 -0.35
C ALA A 26 -4.26 15.48 -1.84
N SER A 27 -3.94 16.75 -2.13
CA SER A 27 -3.70 17.23 -3.49
C SER A 27 -2.28 16.89 -3.93
N ALA A 28 -1.99 17.02 -5.23
CA ALA A 28 -0.62 16.84 -5.74
C ALA A 28 0.38 17.85 -5.14
N GLU A 29 -0.10 18.97 -4.59
CA GLU A 29 0.69 20.05 -3.99
C GLU A 29 1.18 19.67 -2.58
N ASP A 30 0.48 18.74 -1.91
CA ASP A 30 0.88 18.16 -0.62
C ASP A 30 2.03 17.15 -0.76
N LEU A 31 2.41 16.79 -1.99
CA LEU A 31 3.48 15.83 -2.28
C LEU A 31 4.76 16.55 -2.69
N VAL A 32 5.47 17.13 -1.71
CA VAL A 32 6.76 17.81 -1.97
C VAL A 32 7.89 16.78 -2.05
N ALA A 33 8.46 16.59 -3.25
CA ALA A 33 9.74 15.93 -3.53
C ALA A 33 10.16 14.79 -2.56
N GLY A 34 9.43 13.68 -2.57
CA GLY A 34 9.80 12.46 -1.82
C GLY A 34 9.49 12.50 -0.33
N ASP A 35 8.98 13.62 0.19
CA ASP A 35 8.40 13.73 1.52
C ASP A 35 6.88 13.84 1.35
N PRO A 36 6.10 12.78 1.65
CA PRO A 36 4.67 12.88 1.65
C PRO A 36 4.28 13.76 2.85
N ARG A 37 4.36 15.09 2.68
CA ARG A 37 3.72 16.09 3.53
C ARG A 37 2.23 16.02 3.26
N ILE A 38 1.63 14.86 3.56
CA ILE A 38 0.19 14.64 3.57
C ILE A 38 -0.34 15.65 4.57
N ALA A 39 -0.70 16.82 4.06
CA ALA A 39 -0.99 18.01 4.82
C ALA A 39 -2.17 17.67 5.71
N ASP A 40 -1.97 17.61 7.03
CA ASP A 40 -2.94 17.43 8.14
C ASP A 40 -4.18 16.54 7.94
N LEU A 41 -4.21 15.75 6.87
CA LEU A 41 -5.35 14.98 6.43
C LEU A 41 -5.12 13.53 6.82
N VAL A 42 -6.21 12.92 7.29
CA VAL A 42 -6.22 11.51 7.67
C VAL A 42 -6.01 10.66 6.42
N THR A 43 -5.04 9.75 6.49
CA THR A 43 -4.73 8.79 5.44
C THR A 43 -5.49 7.49 5.65
N HIS A 44 -5.75 6.79 4.55
CA HIS A 44 -6.48 5.54 4.55
C HIS A 44 -5.71 4.45 3.81
N ALA A 45 -5.91 3.21 4.25
CA ALA A 45 -5.41 2.03 3.58
C ALA A 45 -6.32 1.70 2.40
N LYS A 46 -5.74 1.31 1.27
CA LYS A 46 -6.49 0.84 0.10
C LYS A 46 -5.79 -0.34 -0.56
N SER A 47 -6.56 -1.31 -1.03
CA SER A 47 -6.06 -2.47 -1.78
C SER A 47 -6.17 -2.24 -3.28
N VAL A 48 -5.27 -2.86 -4.04
CA VAL A 48 -5.26 -2.77 -5.50
C VAL A 48 -6.56 -3.34 -6.07
N GLY A 49 -7.12 -2.66 -7.08
CA GLY A 49 -8.34 -3.10 -7.78
C GLY A 49 -9.65 -2.72 -7.11
N THR A 50 -9.63 -1.99 -5.99
CA THR A 50 -10.84 -1.51 -5.32
C THR A 50 -11.04 -0.01 -5.48
N ASN A 51 -12.27 0.46 -5.29
CA ASN A 51 -12.59 1.89 -5.16
C ASN A 51 -12.91 2.29 -3.71
N ALA A 52 -12.80 1.36 -2.76
CA ALA A 52 -13.03 1.60 -1.35
C ALA A 52 -11.71 1.56 -0.57
N SER A 53 -11.60 2.35 0.49
CA SER A 53 -10.58 2.15 1.52
C SER A 53 -10.90 0.92 2.38
N ALA A 54 -9.96 0.49 3.20
CA ALA A 54 -10.17 -0.60 4.16
C ALA A 54 -11.33 -0.31 5.12
N CYS A 55 -11.55 0.96 5.48
CA CYS A 55 -12.68 1.38 6.32
C CYS A 55 -13.98 1.64 5.53
N GLY A 56 -14.04 1.31 4.24
CA GLY A 56 -15.26 1.38 3.43
C GLY A 56 -15.55 2.74 2.77
N LEU A 57 -14.68 3.74 2.89
CA LEU A 57 -14.88 5.03 2.22
C LEU A 57 -14.61 4.92 0.72
N ASN A 58 -15.44 5.57 -0.10
CA ASN A 58 -15.18 5.68 -1.52
C ASN A 58 -13.97 6.61 -1.77
N THR A 59 -13.00 6.09 -2.51
CA THR A 59 -11.69 6.71 -2.79
C THR A 59 -11.47 6.90 -4.29
N THR A 60 -12.54 6.93 -5.09
CA THR A 60 -12.46 7.04 -6.55
C THR A 60 -11.71 8.29 -6.99
N THR A 61 -11.96 9.42 -6.31
CA THR A 61 -11.38 10.74 -6.61
C THR A 61 -10.12 11.06 -5.81
N TRP A 62 -9.66 10.15 -4.95
CA TRP A 62 -8.56 10.40 -4.03
C TRP A 62 -7.20 10.14 -4.70
N THR A 63 -6.17 10.78 -4.17
CA THR A 63 -4.79 10.52 -4.55
C THR A 63 -4.39 9.12 -4.09
N LYS A 64 -3.77 8.35 -5.00
CA LYS A 64 -3.35 6.97 -4.80
C LYS A 64 -1.82 6.91 -4.83
N LEU A 65 -1.21 6.66 -3.68
CA LEU A 65 0.24 6.52 -3.55
C LEU A 65 0.60 5.03 -3.61
N TRP A 66 0.49 4.44 -4.80
CA TRP A 66 0.60 2.99 -5.05
C TRP A 66 1.88 2.35 -4.51
N GLU A 67 2.97 3.11 -4.46
CA GLU A 67 4.29 2.65 -4.03
C GLU A 67 4.55 2.89 -2.53
N ILE A 68 3.64 3.59 -1.85
CA ILE A 68 3.79 3.95 -0.44
C ILE A 68 2.90 3.01 0.39
N PRO A 69 3.49 2.16 1.25
CA PRO A 69 2.70 1.33 2.16
C PRO A 69 1.93 2.23 3.14
N PHE A 70 0.74 1.81 3.56
CA PHE A 70 -0.06 2.56 4.52
C PHE A 70 0.71 2.83 5.84
N GLU A 71 1.60 1.92 6.22
CA GLU A 71 2.45 2.00 7.41
C GLU A 71 3.55 3.05 7.31
N ALA A 72 3.81 3.64 6.13
CA ALA A 72 4.74 4.74 6.00
C ALA A 72 4.17 6.08 6.51
N ALA A 73 2.84 6.23 6.58
CA ALA A 73 2.22 7.42 7.17
C ALA A 73 2.55 7.56 8.66
N PRO A 74 2.71 8.78 9.20
CA PRO A 74 2.76 8.99 10.65
C PRO A 74 1.55 8.37 11.36
N ARG A 75 1.75 7.67 12.48
CA ARG A 75 0.66 6.98 13.21
C ARG A 75 -0.50 7.91 13.58
N SER A 76 -0.21 9.16 13.96
CA SER A 76 -1.19 10.18 14.30
C SER A 76 -2.12 10.57 13.15
N ARG A 77 -1.73 10.29 11.90
CA ARG A 77 -2.49 10.63 10.68
C ARG A 77 -3.14 9.41 10.02
N ARG A 78 -2.96 8.21 10.56
CA ARG A 78 -3.61 7.00 10.04
C ARG A 78 -5.04 6.93 10.53
N CYS A 79 -5.98 6.67 9.63
CA CYS A 79 -7.35 6.35 10.02
C CYS A 79 -7.36 5.15 10.98
N PRO A 80 -7.87 5.27 12.22
CA PRO A 80 -7.87 4.19 13.20
C PRO A 80 -8.61 2.93 12.72
N ALA A 81 -9.71 3.10 11.98
CA ALA A 81 -10.46 1.99 11.40
C ALA A 81 -9.64 1.22 10.36
N CYS A 82 -8.90 1.93 9.50
CA CYS A 82 -7.97 1.30 8.56
C CYS A 82 -6.84 0.56 9.29
N VAL A 83 -6.30 1.11 10.38
CA VAL A 83 -5.27 0.44 11.19
C VAL A 83 -5.77 -0.90 11.73
N ASN A 84 -7.01 -0.95 12.24
CA ASN A 84 -7.58 -2.20 12.74
C ASN A 84 -7.76 -3.24 11.63
N HIS A 85 -8.35 -2.87 10.50
CA HIS A 85 -8.54 -3.79 9.37
C HIS A 85 -7.25 -4.34 8.79
N VAL A 86 -6.22 -3.50 8.66
CA VAL A 86 -4.91 -3.94 8.17
C VAL A 86 -4.28 -4.94 9.13
N ARG A 87 -4.34 -4.67 10.43
CA ARG A 87 -3.83 -5.60 11.46
C ARG A 87 -4.57 -6.94 11.44
N GLU A 88 -5.89 -6.93 11.35
CA GLU A 88 -6.69 -8.15 11.23
C GLU A 88 -6.33 -8.94 9.97
N ALA A 89 -6.17 -8.26 8.83
CA ALA A 89 -5.79 -8.88 7.58
C ALA A 89 -4.39 -9.54 7.64
N ASP A 90 -3.44 -8.95 8.37
CA ASP A 90 -2.10 -9.51 8.56
C ASP A 90 -2.11 -10.75 9.46
N LEU A 91 -2.98 -10.80 10.46
CA LEU A 91 -3.14 -11.97 11.33
C LEU A 91 -3.67 -13.16 10.52
N VAL A 92 -4.70 -12.96 9.70
CA VAL A 92 -5.28 -14.01 8.84
C VAL A 92 -4.28 -14.57 7.85
N VAL A 93 -3.34 -13.77 7.35
CA VAL A 93 -2.29 -14.27 6.45
C VAL A 93 -1.34 -15.21 7.19
N ARG A 94 -0.96 -14.90 8.43
CA ARG A 94 -0.03 -15.73 9.20
C ARG A 94 -0.58 -17.11 9.52
N GLU A 95 -1.89 -17.22 9.75
CA GLU A 95 -2.57 -18.48 10.04
C GLU A 95 -2.69 -19.41 8.81
N ARG A 96 -2.63 -18.85 7.59
CA ARG A 96 -2.71 -19.63 6.34
C ARG A 96 -1.38 -20.19 5.86
N HIS A 97 -0.27 -19.86 6.55
CA HIS A 97 1.08 -20.26 6.20
C HIS A 97 1.71 -21.27 7.19
N THR A 98 0.92 -21.76 8.15
CA THR A 98 1.22 -22.92 9.00
C THR A 98 0.43 -24.13 8.53
#